data_AF-A0A7X1P9T6-F1
#
_entry.id   AF-A0A7X1P9T6-F1
#
_cell.length_a   1.000
_cell.length_b   1.000
_cell.length_c   1.000
_cell.angle_alpha   90.00
_cell.angle_beta   90.00
_cell.angle_gamma   90.00
#
_symmetry.space_group_name_H-M   'P 1'
#
loop_
_entity.id
_entity.type
_entity.pdbx_description
1 polymer ?
#
loop_
_entity_poly.entity_id
_entity_poly.type
_entity_poly.pdbx_seq_one_letter_code
_entity_poly.pdbx_strand_id
1 'polypeptide(L)'
;MRQCELLDLSRSSVYYQPQPISAADLALMRRIDELHLAHPFFGSRRLARMLERAGVAVGRLHVATLMRLMGIEAIYRKKRTSI
;
A
#
# COMPACT_ATOMS: atom_id res chain seq x y z
N MET A 1 -20.93 -21.95 25.18
CA MET A 1 -21.85 -20.80 25.00
C MET A 1 -21.53 -19.77 26.07
N ARG A 2 -20.99 -18.59 25.69
CA ARG A 2 -20.43 -17.44 26.49
C ARG A 2 -18.96 -17.25 26.09
N GLN A 3 -18.49 -16.20 25.42
CA GLN A 3 -19.01 -14.88 25.07
C GLN A 3 -18.49 -14.54 23.66
N CYS A 4 -19.37 -14.22 22.73
CA CYS A 4 -19.02 -13.63 21.43
C CYS A 4 -19.99 -12.50 21.06
N GLU A 5 -20.58 -11.84 22.07
CA GLU A 5 -21.65 -10.85 21.86
C GLU A 5 -21.22 -9.39 22.09
N LEU A 6 -19.95 -9.11 22.38
CA LEU A 6 -19.53 -7.74 22.73
C LEU A 6 -18.69 -7.01 21.68
N LEU A 7 -18.26 -7.69 20.60
CA LEU A 7 -17.43 -7.08 19.58
C LEU A 7 -17.93 -7.56 18.22
N ASP A 8 -18.47 -6.64 17.44
CA ASP A 8 -19.07 -6.80 16.11
C ASP A 8 -18.00 -7.15 15.04
N LEU A 9 -17.16 -8.14 15.36
CA LEU A 9 -16.03 -8.57 14.55
C LEU A 9 -16.42 -9.86 13.83
N SER A 10 -16.57 -9.74 12.51
CA SER A 10 -16.72 -10.87 11.59
C SER A 10 -15.73 -12.00 11.93
N ARG A 11 -16.24 -13.24 12.02
CA ARG A 11 -15.47 -14.49 12.28
C ARG A 11 -14.23 -14.65 11.38
N SER A 12 -14.19 -13.99 10.23
CA SER A 12 -13.06 -14.01 9.30
C SER A 12 -11.81 -13.28 9.83
N SER A 13 -11.98 -12.35 10.78
CA SER A 13 -10.87 -11.60 11.40
C SER A 13 -10.12 -12.39 12.48
N VAL A 14 -10.73 -13.47 12.99
CA VAL A 14 -10.17 -14.27 14.11
C VAL A 14 -8.90 -15.02 13.71
N TYR A 15 -8.69 -15.31 12.42
CA TYR A 15 -7.50 -16.02 11.94
C TYR A 15 -6.42 -15.11 11.35
N TYR A 16 -6.67 -13.81 11.19
CA TYR A 16 -5.67 -12.90 10.65
C TYR A 16 -4.82 -12.32 11.78
N GLN A 17 -3.69 -12.95 12.04
CA GLN A 17 -2.63 -12.32 12.83
C GLN A 17 -1.92 -11.28 11.94
N PRO A 18 -1.85 -10.00 12.34
CA PRO A 18 -1.05 -9.02 11.61
C PRO A 18 0.41 -9.47 11.64
N GLN A 19 0.89 -10.00 10.52
CA GLN A 19 2.29 -10.41 10.38
C GLN A 19 3.17 -9.16 10.48
N PRO A 20 4.27 -9.18 11.26
CA PRO A 20 5.21 -8.08 11.29
C PRO A 20 5.78 -7.85 9.89
N ILE A 21 5.78 -6.58 9.46
CA ILE A 21 6.32 -6.17 8.16
C ILE A 21 7.80 -6.58 8.10
N SER A 22 8.20 -7.29 7.04
CA SER A 22 9.59 -7.74 6.90
C SER A 22 10.55 -6.56 6.79
N ALA A 23 11.82 -6.74 7.17
CA ALA A 23 12.83 -5.69 7.02
C ALA A 23 12.98 -5.22 5.56
N ALA A 24 12.81 -6.14 4.59
CA ALA A 24 12.80 -5.83 3.17
C ALA A 24 11.58 -4.96 2.78
N ASP A 25 10.41 -5.27 3.31
CA ASP A 25 9.20 -4.47 3.08
C ASP A 25 9.30 -3.09 3.73
N LEU A 26 9.92 -2.97 4.91
CA LEU A 26 10.19 -1.66 5.52
C LEU A 26 11.13 -0.81 4.66
N ALA A 27 12.17 -1.40 4.07
CA ALA A 27 13.05 -0.70 3.15
C ALA A 27 12.31 -0.28 1.87
N LEU A 28 11.43 -1.15 1.34
CA LEU A 28 10.56 -0.83 0.21
C LEU A 28 9.59 0.30 0.54
N MET A 29 8.95 0.28 1.71
CA MET A 29 8.03 1.33 2.16
C MET A 29 8.74 2.68 2.24
N ARG A 30 9.95 2.74 2.81
CA ARG A 30 10.76 3.98 2.83
C ARG A 30 11.05 4.50 1.43
N ARG A 31 11.42 3.61 0.51
CA ARG A 31 11.71 4.01 -0.88
C ARG A 31 10.46 4.46 -1.63
N ILE A 32 9.32 3.81 -1.39
CA ILE A 32 8.02 4.21 -1.94
C ILE A 32 7.63 5.59 -1.42
N ASP A 33 7.83 5.87 -0.13
CA ASP A 33 7.55 7.17 0.48
C ASP A 33 8.36 8.29 -0.16
N GLU A 34 9.68 8.11 -0.29
CA GLU A 34 10.57 9.06 -0.97
C GLU A 34 10.13 9.35 -2.41
N LEU A 35 9.78 8.30 -3.16
CA LEU A 35 9.33 8.43 -4.55
C LEU A 35 7.95 9.09 -4.64
N HIS A 36 7.07 8.84 -3.66
CA HIS A 36 5.76 9.47 -3.62
C HIS A 36 5.85 10.96 -3.25
N LEU A 37 6.73 11.34 -2.33
CA LEU A 37 7.03 12.74 -2.01
C LEU A 37 7.60 13.49 -3.21
N ALA A 38 8.50 12.86 -3.98
CA ALA A 38 9.03 13.43 -5.21
C ALA A 38 7.96 13.49 -6.34
N HIS A 39 7.06 12.51 -6.38
CA HIS A 39 6.10 12.34 -7.46
C HIS A 39 4.72 11.88 -6.95
N PRO A 40 3.92 12.80 -6.36
CA PRO A 40 2.66 12.44 -5.68
C PRO A 40 1.58 11.90 -6.64
N PHE A 41 1.76 12.06 -7.94
CA PHE A 41 0.87 11.60 -9.00
C PHE A 41 1.22 10.21 -9.53
N PHE A 42 2.29 9.58 -9.05
CA PHE A 42 2.69 8.25 -9.48
C PHE A 42 1.93 7.17 -8.70
N GLY A 43 1.15 6.37 -9.42
CA GLY A 43 0.57 5.14 -8.89
C GLY A 43 1.53 3.95 -8.88
N SER A 44 1.08 2.85 -8.27
CA SER A 44 1.85 1.60 -8.09
C SER A 44 2.54 1.08 -9.36
N ARG A 45 1.94 1.26 -10.55
CA ARG A 45 2.55 0.88 -11.83
C ARG A 45 3.85 1.64 -12.11
N ARG A 46 3.84 2.95 -11.91
CA ARG A 46 4.98 3.79 -12.27
C ARG A 46 6.06 3.70 -11.18
N LEU A 47 5.66 3.61 -9.92
CA LEU A 47 6.55 3.35 -8.79
C LEU A 47 7.26 1.98 -8.93
N ALA A 48 6.55 0.91 -9.30
CA ALA A 48 7.17 -0.39 -9.53
C ALA A 48 8.26 -0.35 -10.60
N ARG A 49 8.03 0.34 -11.72
CA ARG A 49 9.06 0.52 -12.77
C ARG A 49 10.26 1.34 -12.31
N MET A 50 10.04 2.33 -11.43
CA MET A 50 11.15 3.12 -10.88
C MET A 50 11.99 2.31 -9.91
N LEU A 51 11.34 1.48 -9.09
CA LEU A 51 12.01 0.55 -8.19
C LEU A 51 12.82 -0.50 -8.99
N GLU A 52 12.24 -1.04 -10.05
CA GLU A 52 12.93 -1.96 -10.96
C GLU A 52 14.17 -1.32 -11.61
N ARG A 53 14.06 -0.07 -12.08
CA ARG A 53 15.20 0.70 -12.59
C ARG A 53 16.27 1.00 -11.55
N ALA A 54 15.89 1.06 -10.27
CA ALA A 54 16.80 1.21 -9.14
C ALA A 54 17.42 -0.12 -8.69
N GLY A 55 17.18 -1.22 -9.43
CA GLY A 55 17.70 -2.56 -9.13
C GLY A 55 16.86 -3.36 -8.14
N VAL A 56 15.66 -2.88 -7.79
CA VAL A 56 14.76 -3.53 -6.84
C VAL A 56 13.66 -4.25 -7.62
N ALA A 57 13.78 -5.57 -7.75
CA ALA A 57 12.77 -6.40 -8.40
C ALA A 57 11.51 -6.51 -7.52
N VAL A 58 10.49 -5.70 -7.82
CA VAL A 58 9.23 -5.69 -7.08
C VAL A 58 8.02 -5.63 -8.01
N GLY A 59 7.04 -6.48 -7.74
CA GLY A 59 5.80 -6.53 -8.51
C GLY A 59 4.86 -5.37 -8.22
N ARG A 60 4.08 -4.96 -9.22
CA ARG A 60 3.02 -3.93 -9.08
C ARG A 60 2.06 -4.20 -7.92
N LEU A 61 1.66 -5.46 -7.72
CA LEU A 61 0.72 -5.84 -6.67
C LEU A 61 1.33 -5.61 -5.28
N HIS A 62 2.61 -5.95 -5.12
CA HIS A 62 3.35 -5.72 -3.88
C HIS A 62 3.43 -4.23 -3.55
N VAL A 63 3.83 -3.40 -4.53
CA VAL A 63 3.84 -1.94 -4.38
C VAL A 63 2.45 -1.39 -4.04
N ALA A 64 1.39 -1.89 -4.69
CA ALA A 64 0.02 -1.45 -4.41
C ALA A 64 -0.43 -1.80 -2.98
N THR A 65 -0.07 -3.00 -2.49
CA THR A 65 -0.34 -3.41 -1.11
C THR A 65 0.40 -2.52 -0.12
N LEU A 66 1.69 -2.26 -0.34
CA LEU A 66 2.49 -1.39 0.52
C LEU A 66 1.95 0.05 0.54
N MET A 67 1.60 0.61 -0.61
CA MET A 67 0.96 1.93 -0.71
C MET A 67 -0.34 1.99 0.12
N ARG A 68 -1.19 0.95 0.01
CA ARG A 68 -2.43 0.86 0.78
C ARG A 68 -2.17 0.74 2.28
N LEU A 69 -1.19 -0.05 2.71
CA LEU A 69 -0.79 -0.16 4.11
C LEU A 69 -0.26 1.16 4.67
N MET A 70 0.44 1.94 3.84
CA MET A 70 0.97 3.25 4.20
C MET A 70 -0.07 4.39 4.13
N GLY A 71 -1.27 4.13 3.60
CA GLY A 71 -2.28 5.18 3.35
C GLY A 71 -1.90 6.15 2.23
N ILE A 72 -0.99 5.74 1.35
CA ILE A 72 -0.50 6.55 0.23
C ILE A 72 -1.33 6.25 -1.02
N GLU A 73 -1.88 7.29 -1.63
CA GLU A 73 -2.62 7.18 -2.88
C GLU A 73 -2.08 8.14 -3.93
N ALA A 74 -2.12 7.73 -5.20
CA ALA A 74 -1.71 8.59 -6.29
C ALA A 74 -2.71 9.73 -6.47
N ILE A 75 -2.24 10.97 -6.31
CA ILE A 75 -3.04 12.17 -6.47
C ILE A 75 -3.20 12.46 -7.95
N TYR A 76 -4.37 12.11 -8.51
CA TYR A 76 -4.73 12.49 -9.87
C TYR A 76 -5.57 13.77 -9.86
N ARG A 77 -5.24 14.74 -10.73
CA ARG A 77 -6.17 15.82 -11.05
C ARG A 77 -7.41 15.22 -11.73
N LYS A 78 -8.55 15.25 -11.05
CA LYS A 78 -9.86 14.91 -11.64
C LYS A 78 -10.09 15.84 -12.85
N LYS A 79 -10.49 15.28 -14.00
CA LYS A 79 -10.86 16.09 -15.18
C LYS A 79 -11.97 17.07 -14.77
N ARG A 80 -11.81 18.36 -15.11
CA ARG A 80 -12.91 19.34 -15.02
C ARG A 80 -13.93 18.99 -16.09
N THR A 81 -14.99 18.29 -15.72
CA THR A 81 -16.17 18.04 -16.58
C THR A 81 -17.20 19.15 -16.37
N SER A 82 -16.77 20.40 -16.46
CA SER A 82 -17.66 21.56 -16.47
C SER A 82 -17.74 22.04 -17.92
N ILE A 83 -18.90 21.81 -18.55
CA ILE A 83 -19.34 22.52 -19.75
C ILE A 83 -20.11 23.74 -19.27
#